data_AF-A0A2B7IXW7-F1
#
_entry.id   AF-A0A2B7IXW7-F1
#
_cell.length_a   1.000
_cell.length_b   1.000
_cell.length_c   1.000
_cell.angle_alpha   90.00
_cell.angle_beta   90.00
_cell.angle_gamma   90.00
#
_symmetry.space_group_name_H-M   'P 1'
#
loop_
_entity.id
_entity.type
_entity.pdbx_description
1 polymer ?
#
loop_
_entity_poly.entity_id
_entity_poly.type
_entity_poly.pdbx_seq_one_letter_code
_entity_poly.pdbx_strand_id
1 'polypeptide(L)'
;MVARAPRLVGEARQAVAEELAGRYHDGASIRSLARESGRSYGLVQKLLREAGVEFRRRGGADPASPETKAERETVEKSQEIDQQDSVDSNTNGGGTSPSPEDIDALKLAVEAAVARAEKADRKAHKAEKALRKLRRAGAGKSRRKKAKATLNKRRAKAEKADRKVRKARRRLDKAEHSIDNRQF
;
A
#
# COMPACT_ATOMS: atom_id res chain seq x y z
N MET A 1 34.76 -10.93 8.57
CA MET A 1 35.24 -9.73 7.86
C MET A 1 34.83 -9.87 6.39
N VAL A 2 33.98 -9.01 5.83
CA VAL A 2 33.62 -9.08 4.41
C VAL A 2 34.78 -8.48 3.61
N ALA A 3 35.59 -9.32 2.98
CA ALA A 3 36.65 -8.88 2.08
C ALA A 3 35.99 -8.12 0.92
N ARG A 4 36.39 -6.86 0.72
CA ARG A 4 35.86 -6.03 -0.37
C ARG A 4 36.35 -6.59 -1.69
N ALA A 5 35.42 -6.97 -2.56
CA ALA A 5 35.75 -7.54 -3.85
C ALA A 5 36.63 -6.58 -4.69
N PRO A 6 37.66 -7.10 -5.40
CA PRO A 6 38.64 -6.28 -6.12
C PRO A 6 37.97 -5.44 -7.19
N ARG A 7 38.55 -4.27 -7.49
CA ARG A 7 38.03 -3.34 -8.51
C ARG A 7 38.11 -4.02 -9.89
N LEU A 8 36.98 -4.09 -10.59
CA LEU A 8 36.92 -4.57 -11.98
C LEU A 8 37.38 -3.44 -12.91
N VAL A 9 38.44 -3.68 -13.68
CA VAL A 9 39.04 -2.72 -14.63
C VAL A 9 39.36 -3.45 -15.93
N GLY A 10 39.16 -2.77 -17.08
CA GLY A 10 39.55 -3.29 -18.39
C GLY A 10 38.80 -4.56 -18.81
N GLU A 11 39.53 -5.52 -19.37
CA GLU A 11 39.01 -6.79 -19.90
C GLU A 11 38.28 -7.64 -18.86
N ALA A 12 38.76 -7.64 -17.60
CA ALA A 12 38.11 -8.34 -16.50
C ALA A 12 36.70 -7.80 -16.21
N ARG A 13 36.43 -6.54 -16.55
CA ARG A 13 35.09 -5.94 -16.44
C ARG A 13 34.16 -6.45 -17.54
N GLN A 14 34.67 -6.59 -18.77
CA GLN A 14 33.90 -7.07 -19.91
C GLN A 14 33.54 -8.55 -19.75
N ALA A 15 34.51 -9.39 -19.35
CA ALA A 15 34.27 -10.81 -19.09
C ALA A 15 33.16 -11.03 -18.04
N VAL A 16 33.17 -10.26 -16.95
CA VAL A 16 32.12 -10.33 -15.92
C VAL A 16 30.79 -9.78 -16.44
N ALA A 17 30.81 -8.78 -17.32
CA ALA A 17 29.59 -8.24 -17.91
C ALA A 17 28.91 -9.27 -18.83
N GLU A 18 29.68 -9.98 -19.65
CA GLU A 18 29.19 -11.05 -20.53
C GLU A 18 28.66 -12.24 -19.74
N GLU A 19 29.37 -12.66 -18.69
CA GLU A 19 28.91 -13.75 -17.81
C GLU A 19 27.57 -13.40 -17.13
N LEU A 20 27.45 -12.18 -16.62
CA LEU A 20 26.22 -11.71 -15.99
C LEU A 20 25.08 -11.55 -16.99
N ALA A 21 25.39 -11.14 -18.23
CA ALA A 21 24.41 -11.04 -19.31
C ALA A 21 23.82 -12.41 -19.66
N GLY A 22 24.65 -13.44 -19.82
CA GLY A 22 24.20 -14.82 -20.05
C GLY A 22 23.21 -15.28 -18.99
N ARG A 23 23.60 -15.18 -17.70
CA ARG A 23 22.71 -15.56 -16.59
C ARG A 23 21.42 -14.74 -16.52
N TYR A 24 21.46 -13.47 -16.94
CA TYR A 24 20.25 -12.64 -17.03
C TYR A 24 19.33 -13.09 -18.16
N HIS A 25 19.87 -13.51 -19.30
CA HIS A 25 19.10 -14.10 -20.39
C HIS A 25 18.45 -15.42 -19.96
N ASP A 26 19.15 -16.23 -19.15
CA ASP A 26 18.62 -17.47 -18.56
C ASP A 26 17.47 -17.25 -17.55
N GLY A 27 17.19 -16.00 -17.18
CA GLY A 27 16.07 -15.65 -16.30
C GLY A 27 16.45 -15.25 -14.88
N ALA A 28 17.74 -15.19 -14.55
CA ALA A 28 18.16 -14.70 -13.26
C ALA A 28 17.82 -13.22 -13.07
N SER A 29 17.36 -12.85 -11.88
CA SER A 29 17.08 -11.46 -11.54
C SER A 29 18.38 -10.69 -11.27
N ILE A 30 18.40 -9.38 -11.53
CA ILE A 30 19.55 -8.51 -11.19
C ILE A 30 19.91 -8.60 -9.69
N ARG A 31 18.93 -8.88 -8.82
CA ARG A 31 19.15 -9.05 -7.38
C ARG A 31 19.82 -10.37 -7.02
N SER A 32 19.46 -11.48 -7.66
CA SER A 32 20.12 -12.78 -7.44
C SER A 32 21.56 -12.72 -7.94
N LEU A 33 21.78 -12.16 -9.14
CA LEU A 33 23.11 -11.94 -9.71
C LEU A 33 24.02 -11.11 -8.79
N ALA A 34 23.50 -10.06 -8.16
CA ALA A 34 24.25 -9.25 -7.19
C ALA A 34 24.65 -10.04 -5.94
N ARG A 35 23.76 -10.92 -5.44
CA ARG A 35 24.04 -11.77 -4.27
C ARG A 35 25.08 -12.84 -4.60
N GLU A 36 24.93 -13.51 -5.73
CA GLU A 36 25.84 -14.58 -6.18
C GLU A 36 27.23 -14.05 -6.52
N SER A 37 27.31 -12.92 -7.21
CA SER A 37 28.60 -12.28 -7.56
C SER A 37 29.26 -11.56 -6.38
N GLY A 38 28.56 -11.41 -5.24
CA GLY A 38 29.02 -10.59 -4.11
C GLY A 38 29.22 -9.11 -4.48
N ARG A 39 28.57 -8.64 -5.56
CA ARG A 39 28.69 -7.27 -6.07
C ARG A 39 27.44 -6.45 -5.77
N SER A 40 27.59 -5.12 -5.77
CA SER A 40 26.45 -4.23 -5.56
C SER A 40 25.49 -4.28 -6.75
N TYR A 41 24.19 -4.19 -6.45
CA TYR A 41 23.13 -4.13 -7.47
C TYR A 41 23.41 -3.09 -8.56
N GLY A 42 23.86 -1.89 -8.17
CA GLY A 42 24.18 -0.82 -9.11
C GLY A 42 25.38 -1.13 -10.01
N LEU A 43 26.37 -1.89 -9.53
CA LEU A 43 27.49 -2.34 -10.37
C LEU A 43 27.02 -3.37 -11.38
N VAL A 44 26.27 -4.39 -10.93
CA VAL A 44 25.68 -5.41 -11.82
C VAL A 44 24.78 -4.76 -12.88
N GLN A 45 23.94 -3.79 -12.50
CA GLN A 45 23.10 -3.07 -13.44
C GLN A 45 23.90 -2.27 -14.48
N LYS A 46 25.04 -1.68 -14.09
CA LYS A 46 25.93 -0.98 -15.02
C LYS A 46 26.60 -1.96 -15.99
N LEU A 47 27.08 -3.10 -15.49
CA LEU A 47 27.71 -4.14 -16.32
C LEU A 47 26.72 -4.72 -17.34
N LEU A 48 25.49 -5.02 -16.92
CA LEU A 48 24.44 -5.47 -17.85
C LEU A 48 24.13 -4.43 -18.93
N ARG A 49 24.13 -3.14 -18.58
CA ARG A 49 23.96 -2.06 -19.57
C ARG A 49 25.13 -1.97 -20.54
N GLU A 50 26.36 -2.15 -20.06
CA GLU A 50 27.58 -2.15 -20.88
C GLU A 50 27.62 -3.36 -21.83
N ALA A 51 27.09 -4.50 -21.40
CA ALA A 51 26.91 -5.69 -22.23
C ALA A 51 25.72 -5.59 -23.22
N GLY A 52 25.02 -4.45 -23.27
CA GLY A 52 23.90 -4.24 -24.20
C GLY A 52 22.61 -4.98 -23.86
N VAL A 53 22.47 -5.47 -22.63
CA VAL A 53 21.28 -6.22 -22.20
C VAL A 53 20.06 -5.30 -22.12
N GLU A 54 19.00 -5.66 -22.84
CA GLU A 54 17.70 -5.00 -22.69
C GLU A 54 17.03 -5.43 -21.39
N PHE A 55 16.79 -4.48 -20.49
CA PHE A 55 16.14 -4.78 -19.22
C PHE A 55 14.69 -5.18 -19.45
N ARG A 56 14.35 -6.40 -19.01
CA ARG A 56 12.97 -6.88 -18.93
C ARG A 56 12.11 -5.84 -18.24
N ARG A 57 11.01 -5.44 -18.90
CA ARG A 57 10.00 -4.55 -18.33
C ARG A 57 9.53 -5.14 -17.00
N ARG A 58 9.83 -4.43 -15.91
CA ARG A 58 9.30 -4.79 -14.59
C ARG A 58 7.79 -4.57 -14.65
N GLY A 59 7.02 -5.57 -14.22
CA GLY A 59 5.60 -5.71 -14.54
C GLY A 59 4.73 -4.48 -14.27
N GLY A 60 3.86 -4.18 -15.24
CA GLY A 60 2.70 -3.29 -15.12
C GLY A 60 3.00 -1.81 -15.36
N ALA A 61 2.10 -1.16 -16.11
CA ALA A 61 2.20 0.23 -16.56
C ALA A 61 2.62 1.22 -15.46
N ASP A 62 3.49 2.16 -15.83
CA ASP A 62 3.95 3.24 -14.96
C ASP A 62 2.75 4.01 -14.38
N PRO A 63 2.61 4.12 -13.05
CA PRO A 63 1.48 4.81 -12.41
C PRO A 63 1.49 6.34 -12.64
N ALA A 64 2.44 6.85 -13.43
CA ALA A 64 2.62 8.27 -13.74
C ALA A 64 2.42 8.60 -15.22
N SER A 65 2.11 7.62 -16.09
CA SER A 65 1.80 7.91 -17.50
C SER A 65 0.36 8.44 -17.63
N PRO A 66 0.12 9.53 -18.38
CA PRO A 66 -1.21 10.11 -18.56
C PRO A 66 -2.21 9.15 -19.21
N GLU A 67 -1.74 8.19 -20.00
CA GLU A 67 -2.56 7.15 -20.65
C GLU A 67 -3.24 6.23 -19.61
N THR A 68 -2.51 5.87 -18.55
CA THR A 68 -3.03 4.99 -17.48
C THR A 68 -4.08 5.66 -16.58
N LYS A 69 -4.18 6.99 -16.60
CA LYS A 69 -5.20 7.72 -15.83
C LYS A 69 -6.53 7.74 -16.57
N ALA A 70 -6.50 7.90 -17.88
CA ALA A 70 -7.69 7.87 -18.72
C ALA A 70 -8.33 6.48 -18.76
N GLU A 71 -7.50 5.43 -18.79
CA GLU A 71 -7.98 4.03 -18.75
C GLU A 71 -8.57 3.63 -17.38
N ARG A 72 -8.15 4.27 -16.28
CA ARG A 72 -8.74 4.02 -14.95
C ARG A 72 -10.09 4.69 -14.77
N GLU A 73 -10.30 5.87 -15.35
CA GLU A 73 -11.60 6.56 -15.32
C GLU A 73 -12.67 5.84 -16.14
N THR A 74 -12.31 5.15 -17.22
CA THR A 74 -13.26 4.37 -18.05
C THR A 74 -13.60 3.01 -17.45
N VAL A 75 -12.66 2.38 -16.73
CA VAL A 75 -12.87 1.10 -16.05
C VAL A 75 -13.64 1.28 -14.72
N GLU A 76 -13.42 2.35 -13.96
CA GLU A 76 -14.19 2.60 -12.71
C GLU A 76 -15.68 2.89 -12.97
N LYS A 77 -16.04 3.50 -14.11
CA LYS A 77 -17.45 3.74 -14.47
C LYS A 77 -18.21 2.47 -14.86
N SER A 78 -17.51 1.45 -15.35
CA SER A 78 -18.10 0.20 -15.81
C SER A 78 -18.14 -0.88 -14.71
N GLN A 79 -17.47 -0.67 -13.58
CA GLN A 79 -17.38 -1.64 -12.47
C GLN A 79 -18.37 -1.42 -11.32
N GLU A 80 -19.17 -0.34 -11.34
CA GLU A 80 -20.19 -0.07 -10.30
C GLU A 80 -21.59 -0.60 -10.62
N ILE A 81 -21.85 -1.16 -11.83
CA ILE A 81 -23.20 -1.62 -12.22
C ILE A 81 -23.35 -3.16 -12.29
N ASP A 82 -22.28 -3.95 -12.43
CA ASP A 82 -22.38 -5.42 -12.63
C ASP A 82 -21.85 -6.30 -11.47
N GLN A 83 -21.77 -5.79 -10.23
CA GLN A 83 -21.35 -6.59 -9.06
C GLN A 83 -22.49 -6.89 -8.06
N GLN A 84 -23.73 -6.88 -8.55
CA GLN A 84 -24.83 -7.62 -7.95
C GLN A 84 -25.02 -8.84 -8.86
N ASP A 85 -24.96 -10.03 -8.28
CA ASP A 85 -25.13 -11.33 -8.96
C ASP A 85 -23.94 -11.83 -9.80
N SER A 86 -22.91 -12.37 -9.14
CA SER A 86 -22.35 -13.67 -9.58
C SER A 86 -21.41 -14.27 -8.55
N VAL A 87 -21.73 -15.52 -8.27
CA VAL A 87 -21.03 -16.50 -7.45
C VAL A 87 -19.83 -17.01 -8.27
N ASP A 88 -18.62 -17.03 -7.72
CA ASP A 88 -17.73 -18.19 -7.85
C ASP A 88 -16.42 -18.06 -7.03
N SER A 89 -16.41 -18.83 -5.95
CA SER A 89 -15.33 -19.68 -5.47
C SER A 89 -14.05 -19.79 -6.31
N ASN A 90 -12.96 -19.22 -5.79
CA ASN A 90 -11.69 -19.94 -5.72
C ASN A 90 -10.80 -19.39 -4.58
N THR A 91 -10.94 -19.97 -3.38
CA THR A 91 -9.93 -19.86 -2.32
C THR A 91 -9.77 -21.25 -1.71
N ASN A 92 -8.89 -22.05 -2.30
CA ASN A 92 -8.55 -23.35 -1.75
C ASN A 92 -7.73 -23.19 -0.46
N GLY A 93 -8.23 -23.82 0.61
CA GLY A 93 -7.36 -24.58 1.53
C GLY A 93 -6.90 -23.87 2.79
N GLY A 94 -7.82 -23.59 3.71
CA GLY A 94 -7.49 -23.20 5.09
C GLY A 94 -8.74 -22.90 5.89
N GLY A 95 -9.64 -23.88 6.00
CA GLY A 95 -10.86 -23.81 6.80
C GLY A 95 -10.58 -23.79 8.31
N THR A 96 -9.85 -22.79 8.78
CA THR A 96 -9.90 -22.45 10.21
C THR A 96 -11.17 -21.65 10.41
N SER A 97 -12.20 -22.37 10.84
CA SER A 97 -13.42 -21.78 11.37
C SER A 97 -13.03 -20.69 12.38
N PRO A 98 -13.54 -19.44 12.27
CA PRO A 98 -13.29 -18.44 13.29
C PRO A 98 -13.83 -19.00 14.61
N SER A 99 -12.92 -19.25 15.54
CA SER A 99 -13.26 -19.69 16.89
C SER A 99 -14.02 -18.57 17.61
N PRO A 100 -14.81 -18.88 18.64
CA PRO A 100 -15.45 -17.85 19.47
C PRO A 100 -14.45 -16.79 19.97
N GLU A 101 -13.22 -17.21 20.27
CA GLU A 101 -12.11 -16.33 20.66
C GLU A 101 -11.70 -15.34 19.56
N ASP A 102 -11.76 -15.75 18.29
CA ASP A 102 -11.48 -14.88 17.15
C ASP A 102 -12.54 -13.78 16.99
N ILE A 103 -13.80 -14.08 17.29
CA ILE A 103 -14.90 -13.08 17.27
C ILE A 103 -14.68 -12.04 18.37
N ASP A 104 -14.34 -12.49 19.57
CA ASP A 104 -14.09 -11.59 20.70
C ASP A 104 -12.86 -10.71 20.44
N ALA A 105 -11.81 -11.28 19.81
CA ALA A 105 -10.69 -10.49 19.30
C ALA A 105 -11.12 -9.46 18.24
N LEU A 106 -12.03 -9.81 17.34
CA LEU A 106 -12.61 -8.88 16.36
C LEU A 106 -13.46 -7.79 17.01
N LYS A 107 -14.28 -8.11 18.02
CA LYS A 107 -15.06 -7.15 18.81
C LYS A 107 -14.14 -6.16 19.52
N LEU A 108 -13.10 -6.65 20.20
CA LEU A 108 -12.11 -5.81 20.87
C LEU A 108 -11.35 -4.93 19.87
N ALA A 109 -11.05 -5.45 18.67
CA ALA A 109 -10.45 -4.67 17.60
C ALA A 109 -11.38 -3.57 17.07
N VAL A 110 -12.68 -3.83 16.95
CA VAL A 110 -13.70 -2.82 16.60
C VAL A 110 -13.76 -1.74 17.67
N GLU A 111 -13.82 -2.11 18.94
CA GLU A 111 -13.86 -1.17 20.06
C GLU A 111 -12.60 -0.27 20.08
N ALA A 112 -11.42 -0.87 19.95
CA ALA A 112 -10.16 -0.12 19.87
C ALA A 112 -10.12 0.82 18.65
N ALA A 113 -10.72 0.42 17.52
CA ALA A 113 -10.85 1.27 16.35
C ALA A 113 -11.80 2.45 16.61
N VAL A 114 -12.94 2.22 17.26
CA VAL A 114 -13.92 3.25 17.64
C VAL A 114 -13.28 4.25 18.60
N ALA A 115 -12.60 3.78 19.64
CA ALA A 115 -11.90 4.66 20.59
C ALA A 115 -10.85 5.55 19.89
N ARG A 116 -10.18 5.05 18.85
CA ARG A 116 -9.24 5.83 18.04
C ARG A 116 -9.96 6.86 17.15
N ALA A 117 -11.10 6.49 16.57
CA ALA A 117 -11.94 7.39 15.76
C ALA A 117 -12.47 8.54 16.61
N GLU A 118 -13.09 8.25 17.76
CA GLU A 118 -13.57 9.27 18.68
C GLU A 118 -12.47 10.24 19.13
N LYS A 119 -11.27 9.72 19.44
CA LYS A 119 -10.12 10.56 19.79
C LYS A 119 -9.72 11.48 18.63
N ALA A 120 -9.86 11.04 17.38
CA ALA A 120 -9.60 11.85 16.20
C ALA A 120 -10.70 12.90 15.98
N ASP A 121 -11.97 12.54 16.15
CA ASP A 121 -13.12 13.46 16.08
C ASP A 121 -13.06 14.56 17.13
N ARG A 122 -12.78 14.20 18.38
CA ARG A 122 -12.57 15.18 19.46
C ARG A 122 -11.50 16.20 19.08
N LYS A 123 -10.42 15.77 18.39
CA LYS A 123 -9.36 16.68 17.92
C LYS A 123 -9.81 17.53 16.72
N ALA A 124 -10.61 16.99 15.81
CA ALA A 124 -11.20 17.74 14.71
C ALA A 124 -12.17 18.82 15.22
N HIS A 125 -13.07 18.45 16.14
CA HIS A 125 -14.02 19.35 16.77
C HIS A 125 -13.34 20.46 17.59
N LYS A 126 -12.24 20.15 18.31
CA LYS A 126 -11.42 21.18 18.98
C LYS A 126 -10.82 22.18 17.97
N ALA A 127 -10.30 21.70 16.83
CA ALA A 127 -9.77 22.58 15.78
C ALA A 127 -10.87 23.43 15.13
N GLU A 128 -12.08 22.88 15.00
CA GLU A 128 -13.24 23.59 14.48
C GLU A 128 -13.69 24.72 15.40
N LYS A 129 -13.79 24.45 16.71
CA LYS A 129 -14.05 25.47 17.72
C LYS A 129 -12.99 26.58 17.69
N ALA A 130 -11.72 26.23 17.53
CA ALA A 130 -10.64 27.23 17.40
C ALA A 130 -10.82 28.12 16.15
N LEU A 131 -11.14 27.53 15.00
CA LEU A 131 -11.43 28.29 13.77
C LEU A 131 -12.66 29.19 13.96
N ARG A 132 -13.73 28.69 14.59
CA ARG A 132 -14.95 29.47 14.89
C ARG A 132 -14.64 30.65 15.80
N LYS A 133 -13.83 30.46 16.84
CA LYS A 133 -13.39 31.54 17.74
C LYS A 133 -12.60 32.61 16.98
N LEU A 134 -11.68 32.22 16.10
CA LEU A 134 -10.93 33.16 15.26
C LEU A 134 -11.81 33.95 14.29
N ARG A 135 -12.86 33.31 13.73
CA ARG A 135 -13.85 33.99 12.89
C ARG A 135 -14.67 35.01 13.68
N ARG A 136 -15.15 34.63 14.88
CA ARG A 136 -15.91 35.53 15.77
C ARG A 136 -15.08 36.73 16.23
N ALA A 137 -13.80 36.52 16.53
CA ALA A 137 -12.89 37.58 16.96
C ALA A 137 -12.37 38.47 15.81
N GLY A 138 -12.87 38.32 14.58
CA GLY A 138 -12.44 39.15 13.45
C GLY A 138 -10.98 38.94 13.01
N ALA A 139 -10.35 37.80 13.36
CA ALA A 139 -8.93 37.59 13.09
C ALA A 139 -8.59 37.70 11.58
N GLY A 140 -7.38 38.16 11.26
CA GLY A 140 -6.91 38.34 9.88
C GLY A 140 -6.99 37.08 9.01
N LYS A 141 -7.07 37.27 7.67
CA LYS A 141 -7.24 36.20 6.66
C LYS A 141 -6.19 35.09 6.81
N SER A 142 -4.91 35.47 7.00
CA SER A 142 -3.80 34.52 7.16
C SER A 142 -3.99 33.56 8.35
N ARG A 143 -4.39 34.08 9.53
CA ARG A 143 -4.64 33.29 10.75
C ARG A 143 -5.81 32.32 10.56
N ARG A 144 -6.91 32.78 9.94
CA ARG A 144 -8.08 31.94 9.61
C ARG A 144 -7.71 30.84 8.61
N LYS A 145 -6.91 31.14 7.59
CA LYS A 145 -6.44 30.15 6.60
C LYS A 145 -5.60 29.05 7.26
N LYS A 146 -4.67 29.42 8.14
CA LYS A 146 -3.86 28.45 8.91
C LYS A 146 -4.74 27.55 9.79
N ALA A 147 -5.72 28.12 10.51
CA ALA A 147 -6.65 27.35 11.33
C ALA A 147 -7.60 26.46 10.51
N LYS A 148 -8.01 26.87 9.30
CA LYS A 148 -8.79 26.03 8.39
C LYS A 148 -7.96 24.84 7.89
N ALA A 149 -6.68 25.07 7.57
CA ALA A 149 -5.77 23.99 7.17
C ALA A 149 -5.56 22.97 8.29
N THR A 150 -5.42 23.42 9.54
CA THR A 150 -5.31 22.50 10.68
C THR A 150 -6.60 21.71 10.90
N LEU A 151 -7.77 22.34 10.80
CA LEU A 151 -9.07 21.65 10.85
C LEU A 151 -9.17 20.58 9.77
N ASN A 152 -8.89 20.90 8.51
CA ASN A 152 -8.95 19.96 7.39
C ASN A 152 -8.04 18.74 7.63
N LYS A 153 -6.80 18.96 8.10
CA LYS A 153 -5.88 17.88 8.45
C LYS A 153 -6.41 16.98 9.57
N ARG A 154 -7.15 17.53 10.55
CA ARG A 154 -7.75 16.75 11.63
C ARG A 154 -8.98 15.98 11.15
N ARG A 155 -9.86 16.61 10.35
CA ARG A 155 -11.03 15.95 9.72
C ARG A 155 -10.61 14.77 8.85
N ALA A 156 -9.61 14.95 7.99
CA ALA A 156 -9.08 13.85 7.17
C ALA A 156 -8.50 12.68 8.01
N LYS A 157 -8.01 12.95 9.24
CA LYS A 157 -7.57 11.89 10.15
C LYS A 157 -8.73 11.17 10.83
N ALA A 158 -9.77 11.91 11.22
CA ALA A 158 -11.01 11.36 11.75
C ALA A 158 -11.68 10.43 10.73
N GLU A 159 -11.90 10.92 9.50
CA GLU A 159 -12.50 10.14 8.42
C GLU A 159 -11.73 8.85 8.10
N LYS A 160 -10.39 8.92 8.10
CA LYS A 160 -9.55 7.72 7.95
C LYS A 160 -9.71 6.73 9.11
N ALA A 161 -9.94 7.21 10.32
CA ALA A 161 -10.21 6.36 11.47
C ALA A 161 -11.61 5.74 11.38
N ASP A 162 -12.62 6.51 10.98
CA ASP A 162 -13.99 6.01 10.73
C ASP A 162 -14.01 4.92 9.66
N ARG A 163 -13.25 5.11 8.58
CA ARG A 163 -13.09 4.08 7.55
C ARG A 163 -12.53 2.78 8.11
N LYS A 164 -11.61 2.86 9.08
CA LYS A 164 -11.07 1.67 9.76
C LYS A 164 -12.13 1.02 10.66
N VAL A 165 -12.94 1.82 11.36
CA VAL A 165 -14.08 1.32 12.14
C VAL A 165 -15.05 0.56 11.24
N ARG A 166 -15.47 1.15 10.11
CA ARG A 166 -16.37 0.50 9.15
C ARG A 166 -15.79 -0.82 8.62
N LYS A 167 -14.49 -0.85 8.29
CA LYS A 167 -13.83 -2.08 7.83
C LYS A 167 -13.74 -3.15 8.93
N ALA A 168 -13.51 -2.74 10.18
CA ALA A 168 -13.47 -3.67 11.31
C ALA A 168 -14.86 -4.24 11.59
N ARG A 169 -15.92 -3.41 11.58
CA ARG A 169 -17.30 -3.85 11.73
C ARG A 169 -17.70 -4.86 10.65
N ARG A 170 -17.45 -4.56 9.37
CA ARG A 170 -17.71 -5.51 8.26
C ARG A 170 -17.03 -6.87 8.44
N ARG A 171 -15.84 -6.91 9.06
CA ARG A 171 -15.13 -8.16 9.34
C ARG A 171 -15.78 -8.94 10.48
N LEU A 172 -16.20 -8.24 11.53
CA LEU A 172 -16.97 -8.81 12.62
C LEU A 172 -18.29 -9.37 12.10
N ASP A 173 -19.05 -8.56 11.35
CA ASP A 173 -20.33 -8.97 10.76
C ASP A 173 -20.13 -10.24 9.92
N LYS A 174 -19.13 -10.26 9.01
CA LYS A 174 -18.85 -11.45 8.19
C LYS A 174 -18.50 -12.70 9.02
N ALA A 175 -17.80 -12.52 10.15
CA ALA A 175 -17.47 -13.62 11.05
C ALA A 175 -18.70 -14.13 11.80
N GLU A 176 -19.54 -13.22 12.32
CA GLU A 176 -20.80 -13.56 13.01
C GLU A 176 -21.76 -14.31 12.07
N HIS A 177 -22.00 -13.79 10.86
CA HIS A 177 -22.87 -14.44 9.87
C HIS A 177 -22.36 -15.84 9.44
N SER A 178 -21.04 -16.06 9.47
CA SER A 178 -20.45 -17.38 9.14
C SER A 178 -20.69 -18.44 10.22
N ILE A 179 -21.02 -18.02 11.44
CA ILE A 179 -21.32 -18.89 12.58
C ILE A 179 -22.80 -19.20 12.63
N ASP A 180 -23.65 -18.18 12.42
CA ASP A 180 -25.10 -18.35 12.41
C ASP A 180 -25.53 -19.31 11.29
N ASN A 181 -24.91 -19.23 10.11
CA ASN A 181 -25.15 -20.15 8.99
C ASN A 181 -24.64 -21.59 9.23
N ARG A 182 -24.06 -21.87 10.40
CA ARG A 182 -23.57 -23.20 10.82
C ARG A 182 -24.51 -23.88 11.81
N GLN A 183 -25.49 -23.16 12.36
CA GLN A 183 -26.45 -23.67 13.35
C GLN A 183 -27.78 -24.16 12.74
N PHE A 184 -27.93 -24.04 11.43
CA PHE A 184 -29.03 -24.62 10.63
C PHE A 184 -28.46 -25.71 9.72
#